data_AF-A0A7J2I0M8-F1
#
_entry.id   AF-A0A7J2I0M8-F1
#
_cell.length_a   1.000
_cell.length_b   1.000
_cell.length_c   1.000
_cell.angle_alpha   90.00
_cell.angle_beta   90.00
_cell.angle_gamma   90.00
#
_symmetry.space_group_name_H-M   'P 1'
#
loop_
_entity.id
_entity.type
_entity.pdbx_description
1 polymer ?
#
loop_
_entity_poly.entity_id
_entity_poly.type
_entity_poly.pdbx_seq_one_letter_code
_entity_poly.pdbx_strand_id
1 'polypeptide(L)'
;MDCQECVDKIRSSFELSNLKVFIKKLITGRSGFTYNCDLIVESPDGESICVCFDREFDERDVLRMLAIRVDADVVQVIIVDRVKPKILERIKKLDTSIFLLENGKQVIVSVPTRIAEDGNMKKMIQKV
;
A
#
# COMPACT_ATOMS: atom_id res chain seq x y z
N MET A 1 -4.12 19.23 -2.28
CA MET A 1 -2.71 18.90 -2.50
C MET A 1 -2.63 18.26 -3.87
N ASP A 2 -2.05 18.94 -4.85
CA ASP A 2 -1.88 18.42 -6.20
C ASP A 2 -0.95 17.21 -6.13
N CYS A 3 -1.54 16.02 -6.30
CA CYS A 3 -0.88 14.74 -6.07
C CYS A 3 0.23 14.43 -7.10
N GLN A 4 0.39 15.28 -8.13
CA GLN A 4 1.32 15.06 -9.23
C GLN A 4 2.78 15.16 -8.79
N GLU A 5 3.15 16.17 -7.99
CA GLU A 5 4.54 16.35 -7.54
C GLU A 5 5.01 15.20 -6.61
N CYS A 6 4.10 14.68 -5.79
CA CYS A 6 4.39 13.52 -4.95
C CYS A 6 4.59 12.25 -5.79
N VAL A 7 3.71 12.04 -6.77
CA VAL A 7 3.83 10.93 -7.73
C VAL A 7 5.15 11.00 -8.49
N ASP A 8 5.55 12.19 -8.96
CA ASP A 8 6.78 12.37 -9.75
C ASP A 8 8.04 12.13 -8.90
N LYS A 9 8.07 12.57 -7.64
CA LYS A 9 9.18 12.29 -6.70
C LYS A 9 9.28 10.82 -6.36
N ILE A 10 8.15 10.16 -6.10
CA ILE A 10 8.10 8.73 -5.78
C ILE A 10 8.55 7.91 -7.00
N ARG A 11 8.05 8.25 -8.19
CA ARG A 11 8.46 7.63 -9.43
C ARG A 11 9.98 7.74 -9.64
N SER A 12 10.53 8.95 -9.53
CA SER A 12 11.96 9.18 -9.73
C SER A 12 12.81 8.37 -8.74
N SER A 13 12.37 8.28 -7.48
CA SER A 13 13.09 7.52 -6.43
C SER A 13 13.10 6.01 -6.68
N PHE A 14 11.99 5.46 -7.16
CA PHE A 14 11.87 4.03 -7.46
C PHE A 14 12.52 3.63 -8.79
N GLU A 15 12.48 4.49 -9.81
CA GLU A 15 13.20 4.26 -11.08
C GLU A 15 14.71 4.17 -10.86
N LEU A 16 15.28 4.99 -9.96
CA LEU A 16 16.70 4.90 -9.56
C LEU A 16 17.06 3.57 -8.89
N SER A 17 16.07 2.85 -8.37
CA SER A 17 16.23 1.53 -7.74
C SER A 17 15.95 0.37 -8.71
N ASN A 18 15.89 0.64 -10.02
CA ASN A 18 15.59 -0.33 -11.08
C ASN A 18 14.18 -0.96 -10.97
N LEU A 19 13.25 -0.26 -10.32
CA LEU A 19 11.85 -0.65 -10.21
C LEU A 19 11.05 0.04 -11.31
N LYS A 20 10.10 -0.69 -11.91
CA LYS A 20 9.17 -0.13 -12.91
C LYS A 20 8.00 0.52 -12.20
N VAL A 21 7.72 1.78 -12.52
CA VAL A 21 6.62 2.53 -11.92
C VAL A 21 5.55 2.79 -12.97
N PHE A 22 4.32 2.37 -12.68
CA PHE A 22 3.16 2.58 -13.53
C PHE A 22 2.18 3.52 -12.83
N ILE A 23 1.83 4.63 -13.49
CA ILE A 23 0.93 5.65 -12.95
C ILE A 23 -0.52 5.29 -13.31
N LYS A 24 -1.43 5.38 -12.34
CA LYS A 24 -2.88 5.14 -12.46
C LYS A 24 -3.19 3.82 -13.17
N LYS A 25 -2.85 2.72 -12.52
CA LYS A 25 -3.00 1.37 -13.07
C LYS A 25 -4.01 0.57 -12.26
N LEU A 26 -4.65 -0.36 -12.94
CA LEU A 26 -5.58 -1.32 -12.36
C LEU A 26 -4.82 -2.57 -11.90
N ILE A 27 -5.21 -3.10 -10.75
CA ILE A 27 -4.82 -4.45 -10.31
C ILE A 27 -6.03 -5.36 -10.47
N THR A 28 -5.86 -6.45 -11.20
CA THR A 28 -6.87 -7.49 -11.31
C THR A 28 -6.58 -8.57 -10.29
N GLY A 29 -7.48 -8.79 -9.35
CA GLY A 29 -7.36 -9.89 -8.40
C GLY A 29 -7.80 -11.22 -9.01
N ARG A 30 -7.56 -12.31 -8.26
CA ARG A 30 -7.78 -13.69 -8.73
C ARG A 30 -9.24 -14.01 -9.02
N SER A 31 -10.18 -13.29 -8.41
CA SER A 31 -11.61 -13.43 -8.68
C SER A 31 -12.09 -12.63 -9.91
N GLY A 32 -11.19 -11.88 -10.57
CA GLY A 32 -11.50 -11.05 -11.73
C GLY A 32 -11.95 -9.62 -11.39
N PHE A 33 -12.05 -9.26 -10.11
CA PHE A 33 -12.29 -7.87 -9.73
C PHE A 33 -11.08 -6.99 -10.02
N THR A 34 -11.34 -5.76 -10.45
CA THR A 34 -10.32 -4.75 -10.72
C THR A 34 -10.33 -3.66 -9.66
N TYR A 35 -9.15 -3.32 -9.17
CA TYR A 35 -8.93 -2.34 -8.13
C TYR A 35 -8.08 -1.19 -8.67
N ASN A 36 -8.53 0.04 -8.43
CA ASN A 36 -7.79 1.24 -8.82
C ASN A 36 -6.68 1.53 -7.79
N CYS A 37 -5.45 1.70 -8.29
CA CYS A 37 -4.32 2.22 -7.53
C CYS A 37 -3.85 3.54 -8.17
N ASP A 38 -3.27 4.44 -7.37
CA ASP A 38 -2.61 5.62 -7.90
C ASP A 38 -1.28 5.28 -8.57
N LEU A 39 -0.55 4.31 -8.00
CA LEU A 39 0.70 3.79 -8.56
C LEU A 39 0.76 2.27 -8.40
N ILE A 40 1.43 1.62 -9.35
CA ILE A 40 1.95 0.27 -9.17
C ILE A 40 3.45 0.33 -9.36
N VAL A 41 4.19 -0.20 -8.39
CA VAL A 41 5.63 -0.39 -8.46
C VAL A 41 5.90 -1.88 -8.62
N GLU A 42 6.52 -2.25 -9.73
CA GLU A 42 6.88 -3.63 -10.04
C GLU A 42 8.40 -3.80 -9.95
N SER A 43 8.83 -4.81 -9.22
CA SER A 43 10.23 -5.23 -9.17
C SER A 43 10.60 -6.12 -10.37
N PRO A 44 11.89 -6.26 -10.70
CA PRO A 44 12.33 -7.07 -11.84
C PRO A 44 11.93 -8.56 -11.77
N ASP A 45 11.73 -9.10 -10.57
CA ASP A 45 11.25 -10.46 -10.29
C ASP A 45 9.72 -10.60 -10.37
N GLY A 46 8.99 -9.51 -10.68
CA GLY A 46 7.55 -9.51 -10.91
C GLY A 46 6.70 -9.30 -9.66
N GLU A 47 7.31 -9.04 -8.50
CA GLU A 47 6.54 -8.62 -7.33
C GLU A 47 5.98 -7.20 -7.55
N SER A 48 4.78 -6.97 -7.04
CA SER A 48 4.04 -5.73 -7.29
C SER A 48 3.58 -5.11 -5.98
N ILE A 49 3.80 -3.80 -5.86
CA ILE A 49 3.31 -2.95 -4.77
C ILE A 49 2.28 -1.99 -5.34
N CYS A 50 1.06 -2.01 -4.81
CA CYS A 50 0.04 -0.99 -5.06
C CYS A 50 0.25 0.17 -4.09
N VAL A 51 0.26 1.40 -4.59
CA VAL A 51 0.29 2.60 -3.76
C VAL A 51 -0.97 3.42 -3.99
N CYS A 52 -1.62 3.82 -2.90
CA CYS A 52 -2.81 4.68 -2.90
C CYS A 52 -2.57 5.92 -2.04
N PHE A 53 -3.03 7.07 -2.51
CA PHE A 53 -3.01 8.34 -1.79
C PHE A 53 -4.44 8.78 -1.49
N ASP A 54 -4.77 8.88 -0.21
CA ASP A 54 -6.08 9.36 0.23
C ASP A 54 -5.91 10.49 1.23
N ARG A 55 -6.94 11.35 1.40
CA ARG A 55 -6.87 12.41 2.43
C ARG A 55 -7.19 11.87 3.82
N GLU A 56 -8.20 11.01 3.88
CA GLU A 56 -8.68 10.41 5.12
C GLU A 56 -8.89 8.92 4.91
N PHE A 57 -8.48 8.11 5.88
CA PHE A 57 -8.68 6.66 5.88
C PHE A 57 -9.83 6.28 6.82
N ASP A 58 -10.88 5.68 6.26
CA ASP A 58 -12.09 5.30 6.98
C ASP A 58 -12.50 3.83 6.85
N GLU A 59 -13.71 3.50 7.32
CA GLU A 59 -14.22 2.12 7.33
C GLU A 59 -14.35 1.51 5.93
N ARG A 60 -14.71 2.32 4.91
CA ARG A 60 -14.77 1.83 3.54
C ARG A 60 -13.39 1.49 3.02
N ASP A 61 -12.39 2.28 3.40
CA ASP A 61 -11.00 2.01 3.04
C ASP A 61 -10.46 0.74 3.71
N VAL A 62 -10.83 0.46 4.96
CA VAL A 62 -10.51 -0.82 5.60
C VAL A 62 -11.08 -1.99 4.79
N LEU A 63 -12.35 -1.91 4.40
CA LEU A 63 -12.98 -2.98 3.63
C LEU A 63 -12.32 -3.15 2.26
N ARG A 64 -12.00 -2.05 1.57
CA ARG A 64 -11.27 -2.06 0.29
C ARG A 64 -9.88 -2.70 0.47
N MET A 65 -9.13 -2.29 1.48
CA MET A 65 -7.80 -2.82 1.80
C MET A 65 -7.87 -4.33 2.05
N LEU A 66 -8.85 -4.78 2.84
CA LEU A 66 -9.04 -6.21 3.13
C LEU A 66 -9.46 -7.00 1.88
N ALA A 67 -10.35 -6.45 1.05
CA ALA A 67 -10.76 -7.09 -0.20
C ALA A 67 -9.55 -7.30 -1.13
N ILE A 68 -8.74 -6.25 -1.33
CA ILE A 68 -7.51 -6.34 -2.12
C ILE A 68 -6.54 -7.33 -1.48
N ARG A 69 -6.37 -7.33 -0.15
CA ARG A 69 -5.45 -8.23 0.56
C ARG A 69 -5.76 -9.71 0.33
N VAL A 70 -7.04 -10.05 0.21
CA VAL A 70 -7.53 -11.41 0.02
C VAL A 70 -7.60 -11.80 -1.45
N ASP A 71 -7.88 -10.84 -2.34
CA ASP A 71 -8.14 -11.10 -3.75
C ASP A 71 -6.93 -10.85 -4.66
N ALA A 72 -6.18 -9.78 -4.40
CA ALA A 72 -4.99 -9.41 -5.13
C ALA A 72 -3.75 -9.77 -4.30
N ASP A 73 -2.88 -10.56 -4.89
CA ASP A 73 -1.65 -11.00 -4.26
C ASP A 73 -0.54 -9.93 -4.33
N VAL A 74 -0.84 -8.75 -3.78
CA VAL A 74 0.01 -7.55 -3.86
C VAL A 74 0.16 -6.87 -2.50
N VAL A 75 1.35 -6.32 -2.25
CA VAL A 75 1.56 -5.45 -1.09
C VAL A 75 0.87 -4.11 -1.35
N GLN A 76 0.10 -3.64 -0.37
CA GLN A 76 -0.59 -2.36 -0.44
C GLN A 76 0.08 -1.35 0.49
N VAL A 77 0.38 -0.18 -0.06
CA VAL A 77 0.90 0.97 0.68
C VAL A 77 -0.11 2.11 0.53
N ILE A 78 -0.74 2.50 1.62
CA ILE A 78 -1.78 3.54 1.63
C ILE A 78 -1.23 4.73 2.41
N ILE A 79 -1.10 5.86 1.74
CA ILE A 79 -0.54 7.10 2.30
C ILE A 79 -1.67 8.08 2.50
N VAL A 80 -1.93 8.46 3.75
CA VAL A 80 -3.04 9.34 4.11
C VAL A 80 -2.63 10.52 4.96
N ASP A 81 -3.35 11.64 4.85
CA ASP A 81 -3.13 12.77 5.74
C ASP A 81 -3.65 12.45 7.16
N ARG A 82 -4.72 11.64 7.29
CA ARG A 82 -5.31 11.25 8.57
C ARG A 82 -6.00 9.89 8.55
N VAL A 83 -5.86 9.13 9.63
CA VAL A 83 -6.67 7.95 9.95
C VAL A 83 -7.74 8.31 10.99
N LYS A 84 -9.00 7.90 10.79
CA LYS A 84 -10.04 8.09 11.81
C LYS A 84 -9.68 7.33 13.10
N PRO A 85 -9.79 7.92 14.30
CA PRO A 85 -9.34 7.28 15.55
C PRO A 85 -9.97 5.90 15.81
N LYS A 86 -11.27 5.73 15.53
CA LYS A 86 -11.97 4.44 15.68
C LYS A 86 -11.46 3.37 14.70
N ILE A 87 -10.89 3.78 13.57
CA ILE A 87 -10.32 2.91 12.56
C ILE A 87 -8.91 2.50 12.93
N LEU A 88 -8.11 3.41 13.48
CA LEU A 88 -6.75 3.16 13.92
C LEU A 88 -6.64 1.93 14.83
N GLU A 89 -7.54 1.83 15.82
CA GLU A 89 -7.58 0.69 16.75
C GLU A 89 -8.02 -0.62 16.08
N ARG A 90 -8.79 -0.55 15.00
CA ARG A 90 -9.19 -1.73 14.22
C ARG A 90 -8.04 -2.23 13.35
N ILE A 91 -7.39 -1.35 12.59
CA ILE A 91 -6.32 -1.76 11.66
C ILE A 91 -5.09 -2.30 12.40
N LYS A 92 -4.77 -1.80 13.60
CA LYS A 92 -3.74 -2.40 14.46
C LYS A 92 -3.96 -3.89 14.76
N LYS A 93 -5.22 -4.35 14.77
CA LYS A 93 -5.58 -5.76 15.02
C LYS A 93 -5.54 -6.63 13.76
N LEU A 94 -5.32 -6.03 12.60
CA LEU A 94 -5.35 -6.69 11.29
C LEU A 94 -3.94 -6.98 10.76
N ASP A 95 -2.92 -7.08 11.62
CA ASP A 95 -1.51 -7.27 11.21
C ASP A 95 -1.02 -6.30 10.12
N THR A 96 -1.56 -5.07 10.12
CA THR A 96 -1.07 -3.98 9.26
C THR A 96 -0.03 -3.18 10.00
N SER A 97 1.02 -2.75 9.29
CA SER A 97 2.01 -1.84 9.84
C SER A 97 1.62 -0.39 9.57
N ILE A 98 1.81 0.49 10.54
CA ILE A 98 1.45 1.91 10.44
C ILE A 98 2.65 2.75 10.85
N PHE A 99 3.00 3.71 10.02
CA PHE A 99 4.11 4.63 10.23
C PHE A 99 3.63 6.08 10.13
N LEU A 100 4.29 6.98 10.85
CA LEU A 100 4.09 8.42 10.74
C LEU A 100 5.32 9.02 10.04
N LEU A 101 5.10 9.75 8.96
CA LEU A 101 6.15 10.48 8.26
C LEU A 101 6.41 11.83 8.94
N GLU A 102 7.59 12.40 8.72
CA GLU A 102 7.99 13.70 9.28
C GLU A 102 7.04 14.83 8.88
N ASN A 103 6.41 14.74 7.72
CA ASN A 103 5.41 15.69 7.23
C ASN A 103 4.00 15.49 7.81
N GLY A 104 3.83 14.59 8.78
CA GLY A 104 2.57 14.32 9.46
C GLY A 104 1.65 13.31 8.75
N LYS A 105 1.99 12.85 7.54
CA LYS A 105 1.22 11.81 6.84
C LYS A 105 1.41 10.46 7.49
N GLN A 106 0.37 9.63 7.42
CA GLN A 106 0.35 8.27 7.93
C GLN A 106 0.47 7.29 6.77
N VAL A 107 1.34 6.29 6.92
CA VAL A 107 1.55 5.22 5.94
C VAL A 107 1.04 3.93 6.53
N ILE A 108 0.09 3.29 5.85
CA ILE A 108 -0.46 1.98 6.21
C ILE A 108 0.05 0.97 5.21
N VAL A 109 0.68 -0.09 5.70
CA VAL A 109 1.17 -1.20 4.89
C VAL A 109 0.37 -2.46 5.20
N SER A 110 -0.25 -3.01 4.16
CA SER A 110 -1.02 -4.26 4.21
C SER A 110 -0.42 -5.27 3.25
N VAL A 111 0.01 -6.41 3.78
CA VAL A 111 0.62 -7.50 3.00
C VAL A 111 -0.42 -8.57 2.65
N PRO A 112 -0.30 -9.26 1.49
CA PRO A 112 -1.19 -10.36 1.12
C PRO A 112 -1.34 -11.39 2.24
N THR A 113 -2.52 -12.01 2.33
CA THR A 113 -2.81 -13.00 3.40
C THR A 113 -1.78 -14.13 3.45
N ARG A 114 -1.32 -14.63 2.29
CA ARG A 114 -0.29 -15.69 2.23
C ARG A 114 1.02 -15.29 2.92
N ILE A 115 1.42 -14.01 2.82
CA ILE A 115 2.66 -13.51 3.40
C ILE A 115 2.49 -13.27 4.91
N ALA A 116 1.28 -12.89 5.34
CA ALA A 116 0.95 -12.71 6.75
C ALA A 116 0.97 -14.03 7.53
N GLU A 117 0.51 -15.12 6.90
CA GLU A 117 0.47 -16.46 7.51
C GLU A 117 1.87 -17.11 7.62
N ASP A 118 2.80 -16.78 6.71
CA ASP A 118 4.17 -17.33 6.67
C ASP A 118 5.12 -16.78 7.75
N GLY A 119 4.68 -15.85 8.63
CA GLY A 119 5.45 -15.38 9.80
C GLY A 119 6.77 -14.65 9.49
N ASN A 120 7.09 -14.40 8.22
CA ASN A 120 8.40 -13.90 7.76
C ASN A 120 8.57 -12.38 7.84
N MET A 121 7.53 -11.66 8.29
CA MET A 121 7.47 -10.19 8.31
C MET A 121 8.58 -9.53 9.16
N LYS A 122 9.14 -10.24 10.15
CA LYS A 122 10.27 -9.74 10.96
C LYS A 122 11.59 -9.62 10.18
N LYS A 123 11.78 -10.33 9.08
CA LYS A 123 13.08 -10.36 8.37
C LYS A 123 13.25 -9.26 7.31
N MET A 124 12.16 -8.76 6.73
CA MET A 124 12.26 -7.72 5.68
C MET A 124 12.38 -6.30 6.24
N ILE A 125 11.78 -6.01 7.39
CA ILE A 125 11.78 -4.64 7.97
C ILE A 125 13.10 -4.31 8.70
N GLN A 126 13.91 -5.30 9.07
CA GLN A 126 15.20 -5.10 9.76
C GLN A 126 16.39 -4.77 8.83
N LYS A 127 16.17 -4.65 7.52
CA LYS A 127 17.24 -4.40 6.54
C LYS A 127 17.16 -3.03 5.85
N VAL A 128 16.31 -2.13 6.31
CA VAL A 128 16.28 -0.72 5.87
C VAL A 128 16.80 0.16 6.99
#